data_AF-A0A7C2N1K7-F1
#
_entry.id   AF-A0A7C2N1K7-F1
#
_cell.length_a   1.000
_cell.length_b   1.000
_cell.length_c   1.000
_cell.angle_alpha   90.00
_cell.angle_beta   90.00
_cell.angle_gamma   90.00
#
_symmetry.space_group_name_H-M   'P 1'
#
loop_
_entity.id
_entity.type
_entity.pdbx_description
1 polymer ?
#
loop_
_entity_poly.entity_id
_entity_poly.type
_entity_poly.pdbx_seq_one_letter_code
_entity_poly.pdbx_strand_id
1 'polypeptide(L)'
;MPQELPIPPHFIPDKVGEVWRVPYQEIAEKASKWAKEYDIKPAGNDRFKTCLILVDVQNTFCIPGFELYVGGRSGMGAVEDNRRLCEFIYRNLDKITRIVPTMDTHQAMQIFHSIFL
;
A
#
# COMPACT_ATOMS: atom_id res chain seq x y z
N MET A 1 22.04 5.32 -14.39
CA MET A 1 21.06 4.48 -13.67
C MET A 1 19.69 5.07 -13.91
N PRO A 2 18.61 4.30 -14.13
CA PRO A 2 17.29 4.89 -14.24
C PRO A 2 16.95 5.59 -12.92
N GLN A 3 16.61 6.87 -13.00
CA GLN A 3 16.36 7.72 -11.84
C GLN A 3 15.04 7.30 -11.17
N GLU A 4 15.01 7.22 -9.83
CA GLU A 4 13.78 7.01 -9.07
C GLU A 4 12.89 8.25 -9.16
N LEU A 5 11.57 8.06 -9.14
CA LEU A 5 10.62 9.17 -9.00
C LEU A 5 10.72 9.77 -7.58
N PRO A 6 10.52 11.08 -7.40
CA PRO A 6 10.44 11.67 -6.07
C PRO A 6 9.17 11.19 -5.34
N ILE A 7 9.14 11.38 -4.03
CA ILE A 7 7.95 11.11 -3.22
C ILE A 7 6.93 12.24 -3.43
N PRO A 8 5.67 11.94 -3.77
CA PRO A 8 4.66 12.98 -3.94
C PRO A 8 4.38 13.76 -2.65
N PRO A 9 4.20 15.09 -2.71
CA PRO A 9 3.97 15.93 -1.51
C PRO A 9 2.72 15.59 -0.71
N HIS A 10 1.75 14.88 -1.29
CA HIS A 10 0.54 14.45 -0.59
C HIS A 10 0.75 13.19 0.27
N PHE A 11 1.87 12.48 0.11
CA PHE A 11 2.22 11.36 0.98
C PHE A 11 2.69 11.90 2.34
N ILE A 12 2.03 11.48 3.41
CA ILE A 12 2.34 11.88 4.78
C ILE A 12 2.81 10.63 5.52
N PRO A 13 4.13 10.39 5.63
CA PRO A 13 4.67 9.14 6.20
C PRO A 13 4.19 8.85 7.62
N ASP A 14 3.97 9.91 8.41
CA ASP A 14 3.58 9.78 9.81
C ASP A 14 2.12 9.30 9.97
N LYS A 15 1.30 9.35 8.92
CA LYS A 15 -0.09 8.88 8.91
C LYS A 15 -0.26 7.42 8.45
N VAL A 16 0.82 6.72 8.15
CA VAL A 16 0.76 5.32 7.67
C VAL A 16 0.13 4.38 8.70
N GLY A 17 0.33 4.65 9.98
CA GLY A 17 -0.25 3.86 11.08
C GLY A 17 -1.69 4.22 11.45
N GLU A 18 -2.39 5.02 10.64
CA GLU A 18 -3.74 5.50 10.94
C GLU A 18 -4.75 5.04 9.87
N VAL A 19 -6.01 4.86 10.28
CA VAL A 19 -7.14 4.71 9.35
C VAL A 19 -7.79 6.07 9.14
N TRP A 20 -7.80 6.55 7.90
CA TRP A 20 -8.32 7.87 7.56
C TRP A 20 -9.04 7.87 6.22
N ARG A 21 -9.90 8.89 6.02
CA ARG A 21 -10.67 9.07 4.79
C ARG A 21 -9.75 9.54 3.66
N VAL A 22 -9.74 8.80 2.54
CA VAL A 22 -9.03 9.22 1.32
C VAL A 22 -9.80 10.34 0.59
N PRO A 23 -9.18 11.50 0.32
CA PRO A 23 -9.79 12.56 -0.49
C PRO A 23 -9.68 12.20 -1.99
N TYR A 24 -10.51 11.25 -2.43
CA TYR A 24 -10.40 10.62 -3.76
C TYR A 24 -10.30 11.61 -4.92
N GLN A 25 -11.14 12.65 -4.95
CA GLN A 25 -11.14 13.65 -6.02
C GLN A 25 -9.81 14.39 -6.11
N GLU A 26 -9.30 14.88 -4.97
CA GLU A 26 -8.03 15.61 -4.92
C GLU A 26 -6.84 14.71 -5.32
N ILE A 27 -6.85 13.45 -4.90
CA ILE A 27 -5.80 12.48 -5.26
C ILE A 27 -5.84 12.17 -6.76
N ALA A 28 -7.03 12.02 -7.36
CA ALA A 28 -7.16 11.76 -8.79
C ALA A 28 -6.59 12.92 -9.63
N GLU A 29 -6.86 14.16 -9.24
CA GLU A 29 -6.31 15.35 -9.91
C GLU A 29 -4.78 15.46 -9.75
N LYS A 30 -4.27 15.21 -8.55
CA LYS A 30 -2.82 15.17 -8.26
C LYS A 30 -2.13 14.08 -9.07
N ALA A 31 -2.71 12.88 -9.14
CA ALA A 31 -2.17 11.75 -9.90
C ALA A 31 -2.08 12.06 -11.40
N SER A 32 -3.11 12.69 -11.98
CA SER A 32 -3.11 13.09 -13.39
C SER A 32 -2.02 14.13 -13.70
N LYS A 33 -1.82 15.10 -12.80
CA LYS A 33 -0.73 16.09 -12.91
C LYS A 33 0.64 15.42 -12.78
N TRP A 34 0.80 14.54 -11.80
CA TRP A 34 2.04 13.79 -11.55
C TRP A 34 2.46 12.94 -12.75
N ALA A 35 1.51 12.23 -13.37
CA ALA A 35 1.78 11.43 -14.56
C ALA A 35 2.27 12.28 -15.73
N LYS A 36 1.76 13.51 -15.90
CA LYS A 36 2.23 14.44 -16.94
C LYS A 36 3.61 15.01 -16.62
N GLU A 37 3.84 15.39 -15.37
CA GLU A 37 5.10 15.99 -14.91
C GLU A 37 6.29 15.04 -15.08
N TYR A 38 6.11 13.76 -14.74
CA TYR A 38 7.15 12.73 -14.80
C TYR A 38 7.04 11.81 -16.02
N ASP A 39 6.22 12.17 -17.01
CA ASP A 39 5.97 11.41 -18.25
C ASP A 39 5.64 9.92 -18.04
N ILE A 40 4.88 9.61 -16.97
CA ILE A 40 4.49 8.25 -16.62
C ILE A 40 3.49 7.74 -17.67
N LYS A 41 3.90 6.70 -18.41
CA LYS A 41 3.07 6.12 -19.46
C LYS A 41 2.00 5.17 -18.87
N PRO A 42 0.87 4.97 -19.56
CA PRO A 42 -0.08 3.95 -19.17
C PRO A 42 0.55 2.56 -19.12
N ALA A 43 0.44 1.87 -17.99
CA ALA A 43 0.99 0.53 -17.75
C ALA A 43 0.52 -0.55 -18.76
N GLY A 44 -0.59 -0.29 -19.47
CA GLY A 44 -1.04 -1.10 -20.60
C GLY A 44 0.01 -1.23 -21.71
N ASN A 45 0.83 -0.19 -21.91
CA ASN A 45 1.84 -0.10 -22.96
C ASN A 45 3.15 -0.85 -22.65
N ASP A 46 3.36 -1.28 -21.39
CA ASP A 46 4.62 -1.91 -20.99
C ASP A 46 4.85 -3.22 -21.77
N ARG A 47 6.04 -3.42 -22.34
CA ARG A 47 6.39 -4.71 -22.97
C ARG A 47 6.79 -5.76 -21.94
N PHE A 48 7.60 -5.37 -20.97
CA PHE A 48 7.93 -6.18 -19.80
C PHE A 48 6.96 -5.84 -18.67
N LYS A 49 6.36 -6.84 -18.04
CA LYS A 49 5.31 -6.65 -17.04
C LYS A 49 5.86 -6.94 -15.65
N THR A 50 5.79 -5.94 -14.76
CA THR A 50 6.17 -6.09 -13.35
C THR A 50 4.92 -6.11 -12.48
N CYS A 51 4.72 -7.18 -11.71
CA CYS A 51 3.60 -7.32 -10.78
C CYS A 51 4.10 -7.20 -9.33
N LEU A 52 3.56 -6.25 -8.59
CA LEU A 52 3.72 -6.14 -7.14
C LEU A 52 2.56 -6.86 -6.46
N ILE A 53 2.86 -7.95 -5.76
CA ILE A 53 1.88 -8.68 -4.94
C ILE A 53 1.97 -8.14 -3.52
N LEU A 54 0.85 -7.63 -3.00
CA LEU A 54 0.74 -7.16 -1.63
C LEU A 54 0.01 -8.22 -0.81
N VAL A 55 0.72 -8.87 0.10
CA VAL A 55 0.15 -9.95 0.91
C VAL A 55 -0.48 -9.37 2.17
N ASP A 56 -1.80 -9.47 2.26
CA ASP A 56 -2.61 -9.23 3.45
C ASP A 56 -2.31 -7.91 4.17
N VAL A 57 -2.18 -6.83 3.38
CA VAL A 57 -1.99 -5.46 3.88
C VAL A 57 -3.33 -4.90 4.39
N GLN A 58 -3.85 -5.52 5.45
CA GLN A 58 -5.15 -5.24 6.04
C GLN A 58 -4.99 -4.55 7.40
N ASN A 59 -5.99 -3.75 7.79
CA ASN A 59 -5.96 -3.01 9.07
C ASN A 59 -5.65 -3.93 10.26
N THR A 60 -6.26 -5.11 10.29
CA THR A 60 -6.08 -6.14 11.33
C THR A 60 -4.61 -6.50 11.59
N PHE A 61 -3.77 -6.51 10.55
CA PHE A 61 -2.36 -6.84 10.67
C PHE A 61 -1.47 -5.60 10.71
N CYS A 62 -1.88 -4.51 10.05
CA CYS A 62 -0.99 -3.38 9.78
C CYS A 62 -1.18 -2.15 10.67
N ILE A 63 -2.31 -2.02 11.37
CA ILE A 63 -2.63 -0.82 12.16
C ILE A 63 -2.57 -1.13 13.66
N PRO A 64 -1.83 -0.34 14.46
CA PRO A 64 -1.78 -0.53 15.91
C PRO A 64 -3.17 -0.53 16.55
N GLY A 65 -3.40 -1.48 17.47
CA GLY A 65 -4.66 -1.60 18.21
C GLY A 65 -5.72 -2.50 17.57
N PHE A 66 -5.48 -3.04 16.38
CA PHE A 66 -6.35 -4.04 15.76
C PHE A 66 -5.96 -5.48 16.17
N GLU A 67 -6.80 -6.46 15.80
CA GLU A 67 -6.88 -7.79 16.42
C GLU A 67 -5.59 -8.62 16.34
N LEU A 68 -4.87 -8.55 15.22
CA LEU A 68 -3.68 -9.36 14.94
C LEU A 68 -2.50 -8.49 14.49
N TYR A 69 -2.39 -7.30 15.08
CA TYR A 69 -1.39 -6.31 14.70
C TYR A 69 0.05 -6.87 14.78
N VAL A 70 0.79 -6.76 13.68
CA VAL A 70 2.16 -7.27 13.53
C VAL A 70 3.16 -6.19 13.94
N GLY A 71 3.31 -5.97 15.25
CA GLY A 71 4.22 -4.96 15.81
C GLY A 71 5.71 -5.28 15.64
N GLY A 72 6.09 -6.53 15.38
CA GLY A 72 7.49 -6.94 15.29
C GLY A 72 8.30 -6.59 16.56
N ARG A 73 9.63 -6.48 16.43
CA ARG A 73 10.52 -6.17 17.57
C ARG A 73 10.44 -4.72 18.04
N SER A 74 10.09 -3.79 17.15
CA SER A 74 9.97 -2.36 17.44
C SER A 74 8.63 -1.98 18.07
N GLY A 75 7.64 -2.87 18.01
CA GLY A 75 6.23 -2.51 18.24
C GLY A 75 5.58 -1.78 17.07
N MET A 76 6.37 -1.35 16.07
CA MET A 76 5.92 -0.57 14.91
C MET A 76 6.19 -1.27 13.56
N GLY A 77 6.59 -2.54 13.58
CA GLY A 77 7.12 -3.25 12.43
C GLY A 77 6.24 -3.18 11.18
N ALA A 78 4.94 -3.45 11.31
CA ALA A 78 3.99 -3.33 10.21
C ALA A 78 3.86 -1.89 9.67
N VAL A 79 3.84 -0.88 10.54
CA VAL A 79 3.74 0.54 10.13
C VAL A 79 5.00 0.98 9.41
N GLU A 80 6.17 0.64 9.96
CA GLU A 80 7.48 0.91 9.37
C GLU A 80 7.61 0.23 8.00
N ASP A 81 7.11 -0.99 7.87
CA ASP A 81 7.15 -1.73 6.60
C ASP A 81 6.20 -1.13 5.56
N ASN A 82 4.97 -0.77 5.95
CA ASN A 82 4.04 -0.08 5.06
C ASN A 82 4.56 1.28 4.61
N ARG A 83 5.29 2.01 5.46
CA ARG A 83 5.93 3.26 5.06
C ARG A 83 6.97 3.01 3.96
N ARG A 84 7.84 2.01 4.14
CA ARG A 84 8.82 1.61 3.10
C ARG A 84 8.13 1.14 1.83
N LEU A 85 7.03 0.39 1.95
CA LEU A 85 6.23 -0.08 0.82
C LEU A 85 5.62 1.07 0.03
N CYS A 86 4.99 2.06 0.70
CA CYS A 86 4.46 3.25 0.04
C CYS A 86 5.57 4.02 -0.69
N GLU A 87 6.72 4.25 -0.03
CA GLU A 87 7.86 4.92 -0.64
C GLU A 87 8.40 4.13 -1.86
N PHE A 88 8.49 2.80 -1.76
CA PHE A 88 8.89 1.92 -2.87
C PHE A 88 7.94 2.04 -4.05
N ILE A 89 6.62 2.01 -3.81
CA ILE A 89 5.61 2.17 -4.85
C ILE A 89 5.77 3.53 -5.52
N TYR A 90 5.83 4.62 -4.76
CA TYR A 90 5.94 5.97 -5.31
C TYR A 90 7.20 6.18 -6.16
N ARG A 91 8.34 5.71 -5.67
CA ARG A 91 9.64 5.81 -6.38
C ARG A 91 9.71 5.00 -7.68
N ASN A 92 8.80 4.05 -7.86
CA ASN A 92 8.80 3.10 -8.98
C ASN A 92 7.45 3.04 -9.72
N LEU A 93 6.59 4.06 -9.59
CA LEU A 93 5.27 4.08 -10.24
C LEU A 93 5.36 3.87 -11.76
N ASP A 94 6.43 4.35 -12.39
CA ASP A 94 6.72 4.20 -13.82
C ASP A 94 7.17 2.79 -14.23
N LYS A 95 7.46 1.91 -13.26
CA LYS A 95 8.00 0.56 -13.48
C LYS A 95 7.06 -0.56 -13.03
N ILE A 96 6.05 -0.23 -12.22
CA ILE A 96 5.07 -1.19 -11.71
C ILE A 96 3.89 -1.24 -12.67
N THR A 97 3.74 -2.36 -13.37
CA THR A 97 2.63 -2.53 -14.32
C THR A 97 1.32 -2.86 -13.60
N ARG A 98 1.39 -3.66 -12.53
CA ARG A 98 0.22 -4.15 -11.81
C ARG A 98 0.50 -4.27 -10.33
N ILE A 99 -0.49 -3.88 -9.52
CA ILE A 99 -0.53 -4.14 -8.08
C ILE A 99 -1.66 -5.13 -7.82
N VAL A 100 -1.38 -6.23 -7.14
CA VAL A 100 -2.37 -7.26 -6.78
C VAL A 100 -2.35 -7.43 -5.26
N PRO A 101 -3.29 -6.80 -4.54
CA PRO A 101 -3.48 -7.09 -3.14
C PRO A 101 -4.19 -8.44 -2.94
N THR A 102 -3.73 -9.22 -1.98
CA THR A 102 -4.47 -10.36 -1.41
C THR A 102 -5.18 -9.91 -0.15
N MET A 103 -6.19 -10.68 0.24
CA MET A 103 -6.88 -10.50 1.51
C MET A 103 -7.03 -11.85 2.19
N ASP A 104 -6.62 -11.90 3.44
CA ASP A 104 -7.10 -12.93 4.34
C ASP A 104 -8.55 -12.61 4.71
N THR A 105 -9.42 -13.57 4.45
CA THR A 105 -10.86 -13.44 4.68
C THR A 105 -11.38 -14.71 5.31
N HIS A 106 -12.36 -14.54 6.19
CA HIS A 106 -12.95 -15.63 6.95
C HIS A 106 -14.47 -15.52 6.91
N GLN A 107 -15.14 -16.67 6.99
CA GLN A 107 -16.53 -16.66 7.43
C GLN A 107 -16.58 -16.30 8.91
N ALA A 108 -17.71 -15.76 9.37
CA ALA A 108 -17.90 -15.36 10.77
C ALA A 108 -17.59 -16.53 11.75
N MET A 109 -17.95 -17.76 11.37
CA MET A 109 -17.70 -18.98 12.13
C MET A 109 -16.55 -19.77 11.49
N GLN A 110 -15.33 -19.24 11.54
CA GLN A 110 -14.13 -19.88 11.00
C GLN A 110 -12.94 -19.66 11.94
N ILE A 111 -11.95 -20.56 11.90
CA ILE A 111 -10.64 -20.50 12.60
C ILE A 111 -10.71 -20.05 14.08
N PHE A 112 -10.65 -21.01 15.00
CA PHE A 112 -10.63 -20.78 16.46
C PHE A 112 -11.80 -19.94 17.01
N HIS A 113 -12.91 -19.83 16.28
CA HIS A 113 -14.11 -19.16 16.77
C HIS A 113 -14.65 -19.84 18.03
N SER A 114 -15.02 -19.05 19.03
CA SER A 114 -15.44 -19.53 20.36
C SER A 114 -16.66 -20.45 20.35
N ILE A 115 -17.45 -20.43 19.28
CA ILE A 115 -18.57 -21.37 19.09
C ILE A 115 -18.13 -22.84 18.98
N PHE A 116 -16.87 -23.09 18.63
CA PHE A 116 -16.29 -24.43 18.50
C PHE A 116 -15.43 -24.83 19.70
N LEU A 117 -15.39 -24.00 20.77
CA LEU A 117 -14.70 -24.27 22.03
C LEU A 117 -15.70 -24.69 23.11
#